data_AF-A0A833LHR6-F1
#
_entry.id   AF-A0A833LHR6-F1
#
_cell.length_a   1.000
_cell.length_b   1.000
_cell.length_c   1.000
_cell.angle_alpha   90.00
_cell.angle_beta   90.00
_cell.angle_gamma   90.00
#
_symmetry.space_group_name_H-M   'P 1'
#
loop_
_entity.id
_entity.type
_entity.pdbx_description
1 polymer ?
#
loop_
_entity_poly.entity_id
_entity_poly.type
_entity_poly.pdbx_seq_one_letter_code
_entity_poly.pdbx_strand_id
1 'polypeptide(L)'
;ELSGDEQGHEILAILYEVLSAGYVKLAEGTPEEMYVWPYFFAVPLDALTAPQRVELFKIVTAGDYEDMKNYGAYIFYRTGISPEGRWLFFVAGD
;
A
#
# COMPACT_ATOMS: atom_id res chain seq x y z
N GLU A 1 7.59 -12.94 11.93
CA GLU A 1 6.17 -13.03 12.33
C GLU A 1 5.36 -12.16 11.39
N LEU A 2 4.13 -12.57 11.04
CA LEU A 2 3.25 -11.82 10.12
C LEU A 2 2.39 -10.76 10.84
N SER A 3 2.28 -10.86 12.17
CA SER A 3 1.54 -9.97 13.07
C SER A 3 2.33 -9.88 14.38
N GLY A 4 2.31 -8.73 15.03
CA GLY A 4 2.93 -8.45 16.33
C GLY A 4 2.08 -8.93 17.51
N ASP A 5 0.89 -9.44 17.24
CA ASP A 5 0.02 -10.14 18.20
C ASP A 5 -0.31 -11.55 17.71
N GLU A 6 -0.49 -12.49 18.63
CA GLU A 6 -0.77 -13.90 18.28
C GLU A 6 -2.17 -14.11 17.69
N GLN A 7 -3.07 -13.15 17.84
CA GLN A 7 -4.47 -13.27 17.40
C GLN A 7 -4.71 -12.68 16.00
N GLY A 8 -3.71 -12.01 15.41
CA GLY A 8 -3.79 -11.43 14.07
C GLY A 8 -4.56 -10.12 13.98
N HIS A 9 -4.78 -9.42 15.10
CA HIS A 9 -5.47 -8.14 15.08
C HIS A 9 -4.66 -7.05 14.38
N GLU A 10 -3.34 -7.03 14.57
CA GLU A 10 -2.47 -6.04 13.92
C GLU A 10 -2.51 -6.19 12.41
N ILE A 11 -2.34 -7.42 11.89
CA ILE A 11 -2.36 -7.64 10.43
C ILE A 11 -3.71 -7.31 9.80
N LEU A 12 -4.83 -7.52 10.51
CA LEU A 12 -6.17 -7.10 10.06
C LEU A 12 -6.33 -5.58 10.09
N ALA A 13 -5.79 -4.90 11.10
CA ALA A 13 -5.78 -3.44 11.17
C ALA A 13 -4.95 -2.82 10.04
N ILE A 14 -3.77 -3.39 9.74
CA ILE A 14 -2.95 -2.98 8.61
C ILE A 14 -3.72 -3.14 7.30
N LEU A 15 -4.36 -4.28 7.09
CA LEU A 15 -5.14 -4.51 5.88
C LEU A 15 -6.28 -3.49 5.74
N TYR A 16 -6.98 -3.21 6.83
CA TYR A 16 -8.06 -2.24 6.86
C TYR A 16 -7.57 -0.82 6.51
N GLU A 17 -6.45 -0.38 7.08
CA GLU A 17 -5.88 0.94 6.78
C GLU A 17 -5.37 1.03 5.34
N VAL A 18 -4.72 -0.01 4.81
CA VAL A 18 -4.29 -0.07 3.41
C VAL A 18 -5.48 0.06 2.46
N LEU A 19 -6.57 -0.68 2.71
CA LEU A 19 -7.79 -0.61 1.88
C LEU A 19 -8.55 0.71 2.04
N SER A 20 -8.35 1.42 3.14
CA SER A 20 -8.94 2.74 3.39
C SER A 20 -8.23 3.87 2.63
N ALA A 21 -7.07 3.59 2.04
CA ALA A 21 -6.36 4.51 1.16
C ALA A 21 -6.94 4.52 -0.27
N GLY A 22 -6.49 5.47 -1.08
CA GLY A 22 -6.76 5.43 -2.52
C GLY A 22 -6.05 4.26 -3.22
N TYR A 23 -6.57 3.84 -4.37
CA TYR A 23 -5.97 2.80 -5.21
C TYR A 23 -5.49 3.35 -6.55
N VAL A 24 -4.66 2.56 -7.20
CA VAL A 24 -4.28 2.74 -8.61
C VAL A 24 -4.73 1.52 -9.41
N LYS A 25 -5.19 1.75 -10.64
CA LYS A 25 -5.49 0.69 -11.60
C LYS A 25 -4.26 0.48 -12.49
N LEU A 26 -3.81 -0.76 -12.61
CA LEU A 26 -2.63 -1.15 -13.38
C LEU A 26 -3.03 -2.09 -14.53
N ALA A 27 -2.24 -2.08 -15.61
CA ALA A 27 -2.41 -2.93 -16.79
C ALA A 27 -3.84 -2.94 -17.34
N GLU A 28 -4.46 -1.76 -17.40
CA GLU A 28 -5.86 -1.62 -17.83
C GLU A 28 -6.08 -2.18 -19.24
N GLY A 29 -7.13 -3.00 -19.39
CA GLY A 29 -7.50 -3.64 -20.64
C GLY A 29 -6.69 -4.89 -20.99
N THR A 30 -5.78 -5.36 -20.12
CA THR A 30 -5.03 -6.60 -20.31
C THR A 30 -5.48 -7.69 -19.33
N PRO A 31 -5.12 -8.98 -19.58
CA PRO A 31 -5.38 -10.05 -18.62
C PRO A 31 -4.73 -9.87 -17.24
N GLU A 32 -3.76 -8.95 -17.12
CA GLU A 32 -3.05 -8.60 -15.88
C GLU A 32 -3.65 -7.39 -15.16
N GLU A 33 -4.83 -6.91 -15.58
CA GLU A 33 -5.51 -5.79 -14.94
C GLU A 33 -5.71 -6.03 -13.45
N MET A 34 -5.36 -5.04 -12.62
CA MET A 34 -5.52 -5.11 -11.17
C MET A 34 -5.69 -3.73 -10.52
N TYR A 35 -6.35 -3.73 -9.38
CA TYR A 35 -6.44 -2.59 -8.45
C TYR A 35 -5.44 -2.80 -7.33
N VAL A 36 -4.58 -1.81 -7.07
CA VAL A 36 -3.53 -1.88 -6.05
C VAL A 36 -3.70 -0.77 -5.03
N TRP A 37 -3.68 -1.15 -3.75
CA TRP A 37 -3.68 -0.26 -2.61
C TRP A 37 -2.34 -0.35 -1.84
N PRO A 38 -1.83 0.78 -1.31
CA PRO A 38 -2.25 2.14 -1.67
C PRO A 38 -1.67 2.54 -3.04
N TYR A 39 -2.26 3.56 -3.68
CA TYR A 39 -1.74 4.10 -4.95
C TYR A 39 -0.28 4.59 -4.86
N PHE A 40 0.23 4.85 -3.66
CA PHE A 40 1.64 5.18 -3.39
C PHE A 40 2.63 4.17 -3.99
N PHE A 41 2.22 2.92 -4.20
CA PHE A 41 3.02 1.91 -4.88
C PHE A 41 3.41 2.30 -6.33
N ALA A 42 2.59 3.11 -7.01
CA ALA A 42 2.78 3.46 -8.42
C ALA A 42 3.21 4.91 -8.65
N VAL A 43 3.49 5.68 -7.59
CA VAL A 43 3.89 7.09 -7.69
C VAL A 43 5.20 7.36 -6.96
N PRO A 44 6.11 8.19 -7.50
CA PRO A 44 7.30 8.62 -6.76
C PRO A 44 6.91 9.38 -5.49
N LEU A 45 7.52 9.01 -4.36
CA LEU A 45 7.17 9.59 -3.05
C LEU A 45 7.53 11.07 -2.93
N ASP A 46 8.58 11.51 -3.64
CA ASP A 46 9.00 12.91 -3.72
C ASP A 46 8.05 13.78 -4.57
N ALA A 47 7.26 13.16 -5.45
CA ALA A 47 6.24 13.82 -6.27
C ALA A 47 4.88 13.97 -5.56
N LEU A 48 4.73 13.44 -4.34
CA LEU A 48 3.48 13.56 -3.58
C LEU A 48 3.17 15.02 -3.22
N THR A 49 1.95 15.44 -3.53
CA THR A 49 1.40 16.71 -3.07
C THR A 49 1.19 16.70 -1.54
N ALA A 50 1.01 17.88 -0.94
CA ALA A 50 0.81 17.97 0.51
C ALA A 50 -0.39 17.14 1.02
N PRO A 51 -1.59 17.16 0.38
CA PRO A 51 -2.69 16.29 0.79
C PRO A 51 -2.38 14.80 0.69
N GLN A 52 -1.73 14.37 -0.40
CA GLN A 52 -1.34 12.97 -0.60
C GLN A 52 -0.31 12.51 0.43
N ARG A 53 0.59 13.41 0.85
CA ARG A 53 1.54 13.11 1.93
C ARG A 53 0.84 12.96 3.29
N VAL A 54 -0.22 13.72 3.56
CA VAL A 54 -1.04 13.52 4.75
C VAL A 54 -1.73 12.16 4.71
N GLU A 55 -2.26 11.74 3.57
CA GLU A 55 -2.82 10.39 3.40
C GLU A 55 -1.78 9.30 3.65
N LEU A 56 -0.55 9.46 3.13
CA LEU A 56 0.55 8.53 3.38
C LEU A 56 0.84 8.41 4.89
N PHE A 57 0.90 9.54 5.60
CA PHE A 57 1.16 9.55 7.05
C PHE A 57 0.03 8.99 7.93
N LYS A 58 -1.12 8.65 7.35
CA LYS A 58 -2.13 7.85 8.08
C LYS A 58 -1.73 6.37 8.17
N ILE A 59 -0.89 5.91 7.23
CA ILE A 59 -0.49 4.50 7.09
C ILE A 59 0.89 4.27 7.69
N VAL A 60 1.81 5.22 7.48
CA VAL A 60 3.22 5.10 7.87
C VAL A 60 3.68 6.26 8.73
N THR A 61 4.73 6.05 9.52
CA THR A 61 5.31 7.12 10.33
C THR A 61 6.24 8.01 9.52
N ALA A 62 6.63 9.16 10.09
CA ALA A 62 7.63 10.03 9.48
C ALA A 62 9.01 9.34 9.32
N GLY A 63 9.35 8.39 10.22
CA GLY A 63 10.57 7.59 10.10
C GLY A 63 10.51 6.66 8.89
N ASP A 64 9.43 5.89 8.76
CA ASP A 64 9.20 4.99 7.63
C ASP A 64 9.25 5.75 6.29
N TYR A 65 8.68 6.96 6.24
CA TYR A 65 8.72 7.79 5.04
C TYR A 65 10.15 8.21 4.65
N GLU A 66 10.99 8.55 5.60
CA GLU A 66 12.39 8.88 5.31
C GLU A 66 13.17 7.64 4.82
N ASP A 67 12.91 6.46 5.39
CA ASP A 67 13.47 5.19 4.91
C ASP A 67 13.00 4.87 3.48
N MET A 68 11.71 5.04 3.21
CA MET A 68 11.14 4.87 1.87
C MET A 68 11.71 5.85 0.85
N LYS A 69 12.00 7.09 1.23
CA LYS A 69 12.67 8.06 0.36
C LYS A 69 14.09 7.63 0.01
N ASN A 70 14.83 7.08 0.98
CA ASN A 70 16.17 6.57 0.75
C ASN A 70 16.15 5.34 -0.17
N TYR A 71 15.14 4.49 -0.03
CA TYR A 71 14.93 3.34 -0.90
C TYR A 71 14.42 3.75 -2.30
N GLY A 72 13.64 4.82 -2.39
CA GLY A 72 13.07 5.36 -3.62
C GLY A 72 11.70 4.80 -4.00
N ALA A 73 11.06 4.03 -3.13
CA ALA A 73 9.73 3.46 -3.37
C ALA A 73 8.94 3.25 -2.06
N TYR A 74 7.63 3.08 -2.20
CA TYR A 74 6.78 2.63 -1.10
C TYR A 74 7.04 1.14 -0.78
N ILE A 75 7.51 0.87 0.44
CA ILE A 75 7.88 -0.48 0.90
C ILE A 75 7.02 -1.00 2.07
N PHE A 76 5.92 -0.33 2.40
CA PHE A 76 5.00 -0.87 3.41
C PHE A 76 3.99 -1.84 2.77
N TYR A 77 3.06 -2.35 3.57
CA TYR A 77 2.06 -3.31 3.12
C TYR A 77 1.24 -2.79 1.94
N ARG A 78 0.95 -3.69 1.00
CA ARG A 78 0.11 -3.44 -0.17
C ARG A 78 -0.76 -4.64 -0.49
N THR A 79 -1.91 -4.39 -1.10
CA THR A 79 -2.82 -5.42 -1.56
C THR A 79 -3.23 -5.18 -3.01
N GLY A 80 -3.37 -6.28 -3.75
CA GLY A 80 -3.79 -6.29 -5.14
C GLY A 80 -5.04 -7.13 -5.29
N ILE A 81 -6.05 -6.58 -5.96
CA ILE A 81 -7.34 -7.24 -6.20
C ILE A 81 -7.67 -7.15 -7.69
N SER A 82 -8.08 -8.27 -8.29
CA SER A 82 -8.48 -8.31 -9.70
C SER A 82 -9.84 -7.61 -9.92
N PRO A 83 -10.19 -7.24 -11.17
CA PRO A 83 -11.51 -6.68 -11.49
C PRO A 83 -12.69 -7.56 -11.08
N GLU A 84 -12.49 -8.88 -11.01
CA GLU A 84 -13.49 -9.86 -10.56
C GLU A 84 -13.58 -9.96 -9.03
N GLY A 85 -12.82 -9.15 -8.30
CA GLY A 85 -12.78 -9.15 -6.84
C GLY A 85 -11.91 -10.26 -6.25
N ARG A 86 -11.06 -10.92 -7.05
CA ARG A 86 -10.14 -11.93 -6.53
C ARG A 86 -8.96 -11.27 -5.85
N TRP A 87 -8.66 -11.71 -4.64
CA TRP A 87 -7.42 -11.35 -3.97
C TRP A 87 -6.21 -11.94 -4.70
N LEU A 88 -5.32 -11.08 -5.18
CA LEU A 88 -4.10 -11.47 -5.87
C LEU A 88 -2.93 -11.56 -4.90
N PHE A 89 -2.76 -10.55 -4.05
CA PHE A 89 -1.72 -10.52 -3.02
C PHE A 89 -2.10 -9.60 -1.86
N PHE A 90 -1.54 -9.88 -0.69
CA PHE A 90 -1.42 -8.93 0.42
C PHE A 90 -0.06 -9.20 1.08
N VAL A 91 0.88 -8.29 0.89
CA VAL A 91 2.29 -8.50 1.23
C VAL A 91 2.92 -7.23 1.79
N ALA A 92 3.92 -7.38 2.63
CA ALA A 92 4.85 -6.30 2.97
C ALA A 92 5.68 -5.93 1.73
N GLY A 93 6.13 -4.67 1.64
CA GLY A 93 7.24 -4.32 0.73
C GLY A 93 8.57 -4.68 1.36
N ASP A 94 9.52 -5.04 0.51
CA ASP A 94 10.94 -5.18 0.84
C ASP A 94 11.70 -3.95 0.33
#